data_AF-A0A091NWW2-F1
#
_entry.id   AF-A0A091NWW2-F1
#
_cell.length_a   1.000
_cell.length_b   1.000
_cell.length_c   1.000
_cell.angle_alpha   90.00
_cell.angle_beta   90.00
_cell.angle_gamma   90.00
#
_symmetry.space_group_name_H-M   'P 1'
#
loop_
_entity.id
_entity.type
_entity.pdbx_description
1 polymer ?
#
loop_
_entity_poly.entity_id
_entity_poly.type
_entity_poly.pdbx_seq_one_letter_code
_entity_poly.pdbx_strand_id
1 'polypeptide(L)' 'RCCQQHDTCYDNLESYRCNAKKEHYSYSWHQGRPFCKNDSWCNQHSCECDCTLALCLKRNIRNY' A
#
# COMPACT_ATOMS: atom_id res chain seq x y z
N ARG A 1 3.22 -14.32 3.87
CA ARG A 1 4.09 -13.59 2.89
C ARG A 1 3.62 -12.16 2.59
N CYS A 2 2.31 -11.85 2.66
CA CYS A 2 1.81 -10.50 2.37
C CYS A 2 2.52 -9.39 3.18
N CYS A 3 2.66 -9.56 4.50
CA CYS A 3 3.30 -8.56 5.36
C CYS A 3 4.78 -8.34 5.01
N GLN A 4 5.56 -9.42 4.80
CA GLN A 4 6.97 -9.30 4.39
C GLN A 4 7.14 -8.49 3.08
N GLN A 5 6.24 -8.67 2.11
CA GLN A 5 6.28 -7.90 0.87
C GLN A 5 5.90 -6.43 1.09
N HIS A 6 4.99 -6.18 2.02
CA HIS A 6 4.59 -4.84 2.42
C HIS A 6 5.72 -4.12 3.17
N ASP A 7 6.40 -4.79 4.11
CA ASP A 7 7.56 -4.27 4.83
C ASP A 7 8.66 -3.88 3.82
N THR A 8 8.96 -4.75 2.86
CA THR A 8 9.92 -4.43 1.78
C THR A 8 9.48 -3.23 0.93
N CYS A 9 8.18 -3.07 0.69
CA CYS A 9 7.64 -1.91 -0.02
C CYS A 9 7.87 -0.62 0.77
N TYR A 10 7.61 -0.64 2.08
CA TYR A 10 7.84 0.49 2.96
C TYR A 10 9.33 0.82 3.11
N ASP A 11 10.21 -0.18 3.26
CA ASP A 11 11.66 0.01 3.35
C ASP A 11 12.21 0.73 2.09
N ASN A 12 11.70 0.36 0.91
CA ASN A 12 12.03 1.05 -0.32
C ASN A 12 11.60 2.52 -0.28
N LEU A 13 10.40 2.83 0.21
CA LEU A 13 9.91 4.21 0.35
C LEU A 13 10.72 5.03 1.36
N GLU A 14 11.16 4.41 2.47
CA GLU A 14 12.04 5.04 3.44
C GLU A 14 13.38 5.44 2.78
N SER A 15 13.89 4.65 1.83
CA SER A 15 15.10 5.00 1.06
C SER A 15 14.94 6.27 0.20
N TYR A 16 13.70 6.58 -0.22
CA TYR A 16 13.33 7.80 -0.94
C TYR A 16 12.91 8.95 -0.01
N ARG A 17 13.19 8.84 1.29
CA ARG A 17 12.81 9.83 2.33
C ARG A 17 11.30 9.99 2.53
N CYS A 18 10.50 9.04 2.05
CA CYS A 18 9.08 8.99 2.38
C CYS A 18 8.90 8.32 3.76
N ASN A 19 8.04 8.89 4.61
CA ASN A 19 7.68 8.23 5.86
C ASN A 19 6.37 7.48 5.68
N ALA A 20 6.41 6.33 4.98
CA ALA A 20 5.20 5.59 4.60
C ALA A 20 4.28 5.26 5.79
N LYS A 21 4.86 4.99 6.97
CA LYS A 21 4.12 4.72 8.22
C LYS A 21 3.33 5.92 8.75
N LYS A 22 3.68 7.14 8.34
CA LYS A 22 3.02 8.40 8.73
C LYS A 22 2.42 9.15 7.54
N GLU A 23 2.57 8.60 6.33
CA GLU A 23 2.14 9.27 5.12
C GLU A 23 0.62 9.21 5.03
N HIS A 24 0.00 10.37 4.93
CA HIS A 24 -1.43 10.44 4.62
C HIS A 24 -1.60 10.30 3.12
N TYR A 25 -2.62 9.56 2.69
CA TYR A 25 -2.94 9.41 1.28
C TYR A 25 -4.44 9.25 1.07
N SER A 26 -4.92 9.62 -0.11
CA SER A 26 -6.30 9.43 -0.52
C SER A 26 -6.44 8.23 -1.45
N TYR A 27 -7.54 7.48 -1.30
CA TYR A 27 -7.90 6.40 -2.22
C TYR A 27 -9.39 6.42 -2.54
N SER A 28 -9.76 5.76 -3.63
CA SER A 28 -11.14 5.48 -4.01
C SER A 28 -11.33 3.98 -4.26
N TRP A 29 -12.57 3.54 -4.39
CA TRP A 29 -12.89 2.16 -4.78
C TRP A 29 -13.41 2.13 -6.20
N HIS A 30 -12.82 1.27 -7.04
CA HIS A 30 -13.29 1.04 -8.40
C HIS A 30 -13.20 -0.44 -8.74
N GLN A 31 -14.30 -1.02 -9.24
CA GLN A 31 -14.37 -2.43 -9.69
C GLN A 31 -13.84 -3.44 -8.65
N GLY A 32 -14.14 -3.22 -7.36
CA GLY A 32 -13.75 -4.13 -6.27
C GLY A 32 -12.27 -4.08 -5.88
N ARG A 33 -11.53 -3.08 -6.36
CA ARG A 33 -10.13 -2.81 -6.00
C ARG A 33 -9.97 -1.36 -5.51
N PRO A 34 -9.14 -1.10 -4.48
CA PRO A 34 -8.78 0.26 -4.13
C PRO A 34 -7.87 0.88 -5.20
N PHE A 35 -8.06 2.16 -5.49
CA PHE A 35 -7.28 2.96 -6.43
C PHE A 35 -6.69 4.17 -5.70
N CYS A 36 -5.39 4.38 -5.85
CA CYS A 36 -4.67 5.46 -5.20
C CYS A 36 -4.81 6.76 -5.97
N LYS A 37 -5.13 7.86 -5.27
CA LYS A 37 -5.11 9.18 -5.89
C LYS A 37 -3.67 9.65 -6.04
N ASN A 38 -3.42 10.39 -7.12
CA ASN A 38 -2.11 10.94 -7.41
C ASN A 38 -2.01 12.35 -6.80
N ASP A 39 -1.69 12.39 -5.50
CA ASP A 39 -1.51 13.64 -4.75
C ASP A 39 -0.02 14.04 -4.71
N SER A 40 0.82 13.21 -4.09
CA SER A 40 2.29 13.32 -4.07
C SER A 40 2.92 11.96 -4.31
N TRP A 41 4.22 11.94 -4.67
CA TRP A 41 4.94 10.68 -4.92
C TRP A 41 4.93 9.75 -3.69
N CYS A 42 5.22 10.30 -2.50
CA CYS A 42 5.18 9.52 -1.26
C CYS A 42 3.76 9.05 -0.92
N ASN A 43 2.74 9.91 -1.10
CA ASN A 43 1.34 9.56 -0.84
C ASN A 43 0.90 8.40 -1.75
N GLN A 44 1.14 8.55 -3.06
CA GLN A 44 0.71 7.58 -4.06
C GLN A 44 1.35 6.21 -3.81
N HIS A 45 2.67 6.15 -3.62
CA HIS A 45 3.32 4.87 -3.45
C HIS A 45 3.08 4.23 -2.08
N SER A 46 2.91 5.02 -1.02
CA SER A 46 2.48 4.47 0.28
C SER A 46 1.11 3.81 0.15
N CYS A 47 0.16 4.49 -0.52
CA CYS A 47 -1.14 3.93 -0.85
C CYS A 47 -1.04 2.64 -1.68
N GLU A 48 -0.15 2.59 -2.68
CA GLU A 48 0.02 1.42 -3.55
C GLU A 48 0.54 0.19 -2.76
N CYS A 49 1.49 0.40 -1.83
CA CYS A 49 1.94 -0.63 -0.91
C CYS A 49 0.76 -1.21 -0.10
N ASP A 50 -0.06 -0.33 0.48
CA ASP A 50 -1.20 -0.72 1.33
C ASP A 50 -2.33 -1.40 0.54
N CYS A 51 -2.63 -0.90 -0.66
CA CYS A 51 -3.58 -1.51 -1.57
C CYS A 51 -3.16 -2.94 -1.94
N THR A 52 -1.86 -3.13 -2.20
CA THR A 52 -1.29 -4.44 -2.54
C THR A 52 -1.38 -5.40 -1.35
N LEU A 53 -1.06 -4.94 -0.14
CA LEU A 53 -1.22 -5.71 1.09
C LEU A 53 -2.68 -6.15 1.30
N ALA A 54 -3.62 -5.20 1.23
CA ALA A 54 -5.04 -5.48 1.44
C ALA A 54 -5.58 -6.53 0.46
N LEU A 55 -5.20 -6.44 -0.82
CA LEU A 55 -5.59 -7.41 -1.85
C LEU A 55 -4.94 -8.79 -1.61
N CYS A 56 -3.69 -8.81 -1.16
CA CYS A 56 -3.01 -10.05 -0.79
C CYS A 56 -3.72 -10.74 0.38
N LEU A 57 -4.02 -10.00 1.45
CA LEU A 57 -4.75 -10.52 2.61
C LEU A 57 -6.14 -11.02 2.23
N LYS A 58 -6.90 -10.24 1.44
CA LYS A 58 -8.24 -10.64 0.94
C LYS A 58 -8.21 -11.98 0.19
N ARG A 59 -7.18 -12.22 -0.64
CA ARG A 59 -7.02 -13.49 -1.38
C ARG A 59 -6.67 -14.67 -0.46
N ASN A 60 -5.99 -14.40 0.65
CA ASN A 60 -5.53 -15.42 1.59
C ASN A 60 -6.43 -15.58 2.83
N ILE A 61 -7.60 -14.93 2.86
CA ILE A 61 -8.48 -14.93 4.05
C ILE A 61 -8.95 -16.33 4.47
N ARG A 62 -9.00 -17.29 3.55
CA ARG A 62 -9.36 -18.69 3.84
C ARG A 62 -8.23 -19.48 4.48
N ASN A 63 -7.00 -18.98 4.40
CA ASN A 63 -5.78 -19.59 4.92
C ASN A 63 -5.15 -18.70 6.01
N TYR A 64 -5.96 -17.86 6.65
CA TYR A 64 -5.53 -16.94 7.70
C TYR A 64 -5.68 -17.57 9.08
#